data_AF-A0A0G2F821-F1
#
_entry.id   AF-A0A0G2F821-F1
#
_cell.length_a   1.000
_cell.length_b   1.000
_cell.length_c   1.000
_cell.angle_alpha   90.00
_cell.angle_beta   90.00
_cell.angle_gamma   90.00
#
_symmetry.space_group_name_H-M   'P 1'
#
loop_
_entity.id
_entity.type
_entity.pdbx_description
1 polymer ?
#
loop_
_entity_poly.entity_id
_entity_poly.type
_entity_poly.pdbx_seq_one_letter_code
_entity_poly.pdbx_strand_id
1 'polypeptide(L)'
;MHETDKLGVVRDDFIRRLECDDDGEDDKTQLQILIDYVVRGLKAHDTLAGNAGQEVIAHLVAFCRHVPPRSEFTSLADYLTYRNIDAGVPYILACVKFSIASDVCIEDPKLAKILRLISDHVSLVNDLASFDKELRAFEEGKVCYMINAVDVVRRLLGLSNWQSAKALTFAMQLEVESQMEDELTRLSVDGCLAPQEEKFVEACLTMTAGNVFYSIVTSRYGGEEARIAP
;
A
#
# COMPACT_ATOMS: atom_id res chain seq x y z
N MET A 1 -0.59 30.90 -10.51
CA MET A 1 0.26 29.98 -11.29
C MET A 1 1.59 29.70 -10.57
N HIS A 2 1.61 29.48 -9.25
CA HIS A 2 2.87 29.57 -8.46
C HIS A 2 3.06 28.65 -7.24
N GLU A 3 2.18 27.67 -6.96
CA GLU A 3 2.40 26.69 -5.89
C GLU A 3 2.59 25.26 -6.40
N THR A 4 1.86 24.86 -7.44
CA THR A 4 1.93 23.52 -8.04
C THR A 4 3.31 23.20 -8.62
N ASP A 5 4.02 24.22 -9.09
CA ASP A 5 5.34 24.11 -9.72
C ASP A 5 6.45 23.80 -8.70
N LYS A 6 6.34 24.33 -7.47
CA LYS A 6 7.34 24.10 -6.40
C LYS A 6 7.28 22.67 -5.83
N LEU A 7 6.08 22.11 -5.71
CA LEU A 7 5.90 20.71 -5.27
C LEU A 7 6.46 19.72 -6.30
N GLY A 8 6.33 20.05 -7.60
CA GLY A 8 6.96 19.27 -8.67
C GLY A 8 8.48 19.22 -8.52
N VAL A 9 9.13 20.38 -8.31
CA VAL A 9 10.58 20.46 -8.11
C VAL A 9 11.06 19.63 -6.92
N VAL A 10 10.38 19.71 -5.78
CA VAL A 10 10.77 18.92 -4.58
C VAL A 10 10.58 17.42 -4.82
N ARG A 11 9.49 17.01 -5.46
CA ARG A 11 9.25 15.60 -5.81
C ARG A 11 10.33 15.10 -6.77
N ASP A 12 10.67 15.89 -7.79
CA ASP A 12 11.63 15.49 -8.81
C ASP A 12 13.06 15.44 -8.24
N ASP A 13 13.40 16.34 -7.31
CA ASP A 13 14.63 16.25 -6.50
C ASP A 13 14.68 14.96 -5.68
N PHE A 14 13.59 14.64 -4.97
CA PHE A 14 13.47 13.42 -4.19
C PHE A 14 13.66 12.17 -5.05
N ILE A 15 12.93 12.07 -6.17
CA ILE A 15 13.04 10.94 -7.11
C ILE A 15 14.47 10.80 -7.64
N ARG A 16 15.11 11.91 -8.02
CA ARG A 16 16.49 11.92 -8.51
C ARG A 16 17.45 11.34 -7.47
N ARG A 17 17.30 11.68 -6.20
CA ARG A 17 18.13 11.15 -5.10
C ARG A 17 17.89 9.67 -4.80
N LEU A 18 16.68 9.19 -5.06
CA LEU A 18 16.38 7.76 -4.96
C LEU A 18 17.06 6.99 -6.09
N GLU A 19 17.08 7.54 -7.30
CA GLU A 19 17.63 6.89 -8.50
C GLU A 19 19.17 6.98 -8.62
N CYS A 20 19.79 8.07 -8.14
CA CYS A 20 21.23 8.34 -8.30
C CYS A 20 22.01 8.13 -6.99
N ASP A 21 23.16 7.46 -7.08
CA ASP A 21 24.07 7.26 -5.93
C ASP A 21 24.90 8.49 -5.56
N ASP A 22 25.14 9.37 -6.54
CA ASP A 22 25.86 10.61 -6.37
C ASP A 22 25.32 11.62 -7.37
N ASP A 23 24.87 12.76 -6.87
CA ASP A 23 24.43 13.87 -7.69
C ASP A 23 25.50 14.95 -7.90
N GLY A 24 26.68 14.79 -7.32
CA GLY A 24 27.78 15.75 -7.43
C GLY A 24 27.45 17.13 -6.84
N GLU A 25 26.42 17.21 -6.00
CA GLU A 25 25.93 18.45 -5.41
C GLU A 25 26.65 18.73 -4.08
N ASP A 26 27.54 19.72 -4.06
CA ASP A 26 28.38 20.03 -2.89
C ASP A 26 27.61 20.72 -1.75
N ASP A 27 26.49 21.38 -2.04
CA ASP A 27 25.69 22.13 -1.05
C ASP A 27 24.30 21.50 -0.85
N LYS A 28 24.21 20.54 0.07
CA LYS A 28 22.98 19.79 0.39
C LYS A 28 22.32 20.33 1.65
N THR A 29 21.00 20.46 1.62
CA THR A 29 20.21 20.72 2.83
C THR A 29 20.25 19.52 3.78
N GLN A 30 19.95 19.74 5.07
CA GLN A 30 19.90 18.66 6.07
C GLN A 30 18.88 17.56 5.70
N LEU A 31 17.76 17.94 5.07
CA LEU A 31 16.76 16.97 4.58
C LEU A 31 17.33 16.10 3.47
N GLN A 32 18.04 16.68 2.52
CA GLN A 32 18.66 15.96 1.42
C GLN A 32 19.77 15.01 1.92
N ILE A 33 20.59 15.44 2.88
CA ILE A 33 21.59 14.58 3.53
C ILE A 33 20.92 13.36 4.20
N LEU A 34 19.78 13.56 4.85
CA LEU A 34 19.02 12.47 5.48
C LEU A 34 18.43 11.52 4.44
N ILE A 35 17.90 12.03 3.33
CA ILE A 35 17.42 11.20 2.21
C ILE A 35 18.57 10.33 1.68
N ASP A 36 19.72 10.94 1.38
CA ASP A 36 20.90 10.23 0.88
C ASP A 36 21.41 9.19 1.90
N TYR A 37 21.30 9.46 3.21
CA TYR A 37 21.63 8.49 4.26
C TYR A 37 20.71 7.25 4.21
N VAL A 38 19.39 7.46 4.08
CA VAL A 38 18.42 6.36 4.00
C VAL A 38 18.62 5.53 2.73
N VAL A 39 18.80 6.18 1.58
CA VAL A 39 19.03 5.51 0.29
C VAL A 39 20.30 4.65 0.34
N ARG A 40 21.40 5.20 0.85
CA ARG A 40 22.65 4.43 1.05
C ARG A 40 22.47 3.28 2.03
N GLY A 41 21.69 3.47 3.10
CA GLY A 41 21.36 2.41 4.04
C GLY A 41 20.65 1.24 3.39
N LEU A 42 19.61 1.51 2.59
CA LEU A 42 18.87 0.49 1.84
C LEU A 42 19.79 -0.29 0.89
N LYS A 43 20.59 0.42 0.09
CA LYS A 43 21.54 -0.20 -0.86
C LYS A 43 22.66 -0.99 -0.16
N ALA A 44 23.17 -0.47 0.97
CA ALA A 44 24.20 -1.17 1.74
C ALA A 44 23.67 -2.48 2.32
N HIS A 45 22.41 -2.53 2.77
CA HIS A 45 21.80 -3.75 3.27
C HIS A 45 21.69 -4.86 2.22
N ASP A 46 21.44 -4.52 0.94
CA ASP A 46 21.44 -5.50 -0.15
C ASP A 46 22.81 -6.16 -0.36
N THR A 47 23.91 -5.50 0.03
CA THR A 47 25.25 -6.12 0.01
C THR A 47 25.49 -7.09 1.16
N LEU A 48 24.63 -7.05 2.19
CA LEU A 48 24.72 -7.88 3.39
C LEU A 48 23.79 -9.10 3.33
N ALA A 49 22.51 -8.89 2.98
CA ALA A 49 21.50 -9.94 2.89
C ALA A 49 20.25 -9.47 2.12
N GLY A 50 19.64 -10.39 1.36
CA GLY A 50 18.47 -10.10 0.52
C GLY A 50 18.82 -9.18 -0.65
N ASN A 51 17.79 -8.70 -1.36
CA ASN A 51 17.92 -7.77 -2.49
C ASN A 51 16.80 -6.73 -2.55
N ALA A 52 16.07 -6.54 -1.46
CA ALA A 52 14.85 -5.75 -1.42
C ALA A 52 15.08 -4.25 -1.21
N GLY A 53 16.27 -3.80 -0.79
CA GLY A 53 16.58 -2.39 -0.57
C GLY A 53 16.41 -1.57 -1.83
N GLN A 54 16.95 -2.06 -2.96
CA GLN A 54 16.78 -1.45 -4.27
C GLN A 54 15.33 -1.55 -4.78
N GLU A 55 14.61 -2.62 -4.44
CA GLU A 55 13.18 -2.77 -4.78
C GLU A 55 12.31 -1.76 -4.03
N VAL A 56 12.57 -1.54 -2.73
CA VAL A 56 11.91 -0.51 -1.92
C VAL A 56 12.08 0.87 -2.57
N ILE A 57 13.31 1.20 -3.00
CA ILE A 57 13.60 2.45 -3.71
C ILE A 57 12.80 2.54 -5.02
N ALA A 58 12.86 1.49 -5.85
CA ALA A 58 12.20 1.47 -7.15
C ALA A 58 10.67 1.63 -7.03
N HIS A 59 10.04 0.95 -6.09
CA HIS A 59 8.60 1.06 -5.88
C HIS A 59 8.18 2.39 -5.25
N LEU A 60 9.04 3.00 -4.41
CA LEU A 60 8.79 4.36 -3.90
C LEU A 60 8.84 5.39 -5.04
N VAL A 61 9.81 5.27 -5.95
CA VAL A 61 9.88 6.11 -7.16
C VAL A 61 8.62 5.93 -8.02
N ALA A 62 8.21 4.68 -8.26
CA ALA A 62 7.00 4.40 -9.04
C ALA A 62 5.75 5.00 -8.38
N PHE A 63 5.65 4.92 -7.05
CA PHE A 63 4.58 5.54 -6.28
C PHE A 63 4.57 7.07 -6.41
N CYS A 64 5.73 7.73 -6.29
CA CYS A 64 5.84 9.19 -6.46
C CYS A 64 5.47 9.66 -7.88
N ARG A 65 5.60 8.80 -8.89
CA ARG A 65 5.20 9.07 -10.28
C ARG A 65 3.76 8.68 -10.58
N HIS A 66 3.08 7.98 -9.67
CA HIS A 66 1.70 7.55 -9.87
C HIS A 66 0.77 8.76 -9.98
N VAL A 67 -0.13 8.72 -10.96
CA VAL A 67 -1.10 9.80 -11.21
C VAL A 67 -2.50 9.35 -10.79
N PRO A 68 -3.32 10.26 -10.24
CA PRO A 68 -4.71 9.95 -9.90
C PRO A 68 -5.51 9.38 -11.08
N PRO A 69 -6.63 8.70 -10.81
CA PRO A 69 -7.42 8.05 -11.84
C PRO A 69 -8.09 9.12 -12.73
N ARG A 70 -8.17 8.82 -14.04
CA ARG A 70 -8.76 9.74 -15.04
C ARG A 70 -10.24 9.48 -15.33
N SER A 71 -10.80 8.39 -14.82
CA SER A 71 -12.17 7.94 -15.10
C SER A 71 -12.80 7.24 -13.90
N GLU A 72 -14.13 7.12 -13.92
CA GLU A 72 -14.86 6.32 -12.93
C GLU A 72 -14.57 4.81 -13.10
N PHE A 73 -14.67 4.08 -11.99
CA PHE A 73 -14.51 2.62 -11.96
C PHE A 73 -15.82 1.91 -12.32
N THR A 74 -15.75 0.96 -13.26
CA THR A 74 -16.90 0.16 -13.73
C THR A 74 -17.14 -1.11 -12.93
N SER A 75 -16.15 -1.52 -12.13
CA SER A 75 -16.25 -2.67 -11.23
C SER A 75 -15.34 -2.48 -10.01
N LEU A 76 -15.57 -3.27 -8.96
CA LEU A 76 -14.66 -3.30 -7.81
C LEU A 76 -13.29 -3.88 -8.20
N ALA A 77 -13.23 -4.81 -9.15
CA ALA A 77 -11.96 -5.36 -9.63
C ALA A 77 -11.10 -4.31 -10.35
N ASP A 78 -11.72 -3.42 -11.13
CA ASP A 78 -11.04 -2.28 -11.76
C ASP A 78 -10.51 -1.33 -10.70
N TYR A 79 -11.35 -1.03 -9.69
CA TYR A 79 -10.97 -0.22 -8.55
C TYR A 79 -9.77 -0.81 -7.79
N LEU A 80 -9.82 -2.09 -7.41
CA LEU A 80 -8.75 -2.74 -6.65
C LEU A 80 -7.45 -2.84 -7.45
N THR A 81 -7.53 -2.96 -8.78
CA THR A 81 -6.34 -2.92 -9.64
C THR A 81 -5.68 -1.55 -9.64
N TYR A 82 -6.46 -0.47 -9.69
CA TYR A 82 -5.94 0.87 -9.48
C TYR A 82 -5.41 1.05 -8.06
N ARG A 83 -6.19 0.62 -7.06
CA ARG A 83 -5.93 0.82 -5.64
C ARG A 83 -4.67 0.12 -5.16
N ASN A 84 -4.31 -1.02 -5.76
CA ASN A 84 -3.01 -1.68 -5.54
C ASN A 84 -1.83 -0.70 -5.70
N ILE A 85 -1.84 0.14 -6.74
CA ILE A 85 -0.77 1.12 -6.97
C ILE A 85 -0.95 2.36 -6.08
N ASP A 86 -2.18 2.87 -6.01
CA ASP A 86 -2.53 4.09 -5.26
C ASP A 86 -2.36 3.94 -3.73
N ALA A 87 -2.56 2.75 -3.19
CA ALA A 87 -2.27 2.42 -1.80
C ALA A 87 -0.78 2.09 -1.55
N GLY A 88 0.04 2.05 -2.60
CA GLY A 88 1.46 1.74 -2.51
C GLY A 88 1.75 0.28 -2.15
N VAL A 89 0.87 -0.67 -2.48
CA VAL A 89 1.04 -2.09 -2.11
C VAL A 89 2.36 -2.68 -2.64
N PRO A 90 2.82 -2.43 -3.89
CA PRO A 90 4.13 -2.90 -4.33
C PRO A 90 5.28 -2.41 -3.44
N TYR A 91 5.22 -1.15 -3.00
CA TYR A 91 6.20 -0.59 -2.06
C TYR A 91 6.12 -1.30 -0.70
N ILE A 92 4.91 -1.54 -0.20
CA ILE A 92 4.70 -2.24 1.07
C ILE A 92 5.26 -3.68 1.00
N LEU A 93 5.00 -4.43 -0.08
CA LEU A 93 5.52 -5.78 -0.25
C LEU A 93 7.06 -5.81 -0.31
N ALA A 94 7.68 -4.84 -0.99
CA ALA A 94 9.13 -4.68 -0.97
C ALA A 94 9.66 -4.39 0.44
N CYS A 95 8.96 -3.57 1.23
CA CYS A 95 9.30 -3.34 2.64
C CYS A 95 9.16 -4.62 3.49
N VAL A 96 8.12 -5.44 3.27
CA VAL A 96 7.98 -6.74 3.96
C VAL A 96 9.16 -7.64 3.61
N LYS A 97 9.50 -7.78 2.33
CA LYS A 97 10.66 -8.55 1.88
C LYS A 97 11.97 -8.06 2.49
N PHE A 98 12.17 -6.75 2.53
CA PHE A 98 13.32 -6.10 3.16
C PHE A 98 13.38 -6.39 4.67
N SER A 99 12.25 -6.33 5.37
CA SER A 99 12.18 -6.53 6.83
C SER A 99 12.65 -7.91 7.29
N ILE A 100 12.57 -8.92 6.41
CA ILE A 100 12.99 -10.30 6.70
C ILE A 100 14.28 -10.69 5.98
N ALA A 101 14.97 -9.73 5.34
CA ALA A 101 16.17 -9.91 4.52
C ALA A 101 16.00 -11.01 3.46
N SER A 102 14.85 -11.02 2.78
CA SER A 102 14.50 -12.04 1.78
C SER A 102 14.98 -11.66 0.39
N ASP A 103 15.29 -12.68 -0.41
CA ASP A 103 15.65 -12.64 -1.82
C ASP A 103 14.55 -13.24 -2.73
N VAL A 104 13.36 -13.50 -2.18
CA VAL A 104 12.21 -14.06 -2.91
C VAL A 104 11.84 -13.19 -4.11
N CYS A 105 11.62 -13.83 -5.26
CA CYS A 105 11.08 -13.19 -6.46
C CYS A 105 9.57 -12.96 -6.28
N ILE A 106 9.16 -11.74 -5.95
CA ILE A 106 7.75 -11.39 -5.68
C ILE A 106 6.90 -11.54 -6.95
N GLU A 107 7.52 -11.37 -8.12
CA GLU A 107 6.88 -11.50 -9.43
C GLU A 107 6.73 -12.96 -9.89
N ASP A 108 7.16 -13.94 -9.09
CA ASP A 108 6.97 -15.34 -9.44
C ASP A 108 5.47 -15.65 -9.64
N PRO A 109 5.06 -16.19 -10.80
CA PRO A 109 3.66 -16.51 -11.08
C PRO A 109 2.98 -17.38 -10.02
N LYS A 110 3.73 -18.19 -9.26
CA LYS A 110 3.16 -19.01 -8.18
C LYS A 110 2.65 -18.17 -7.00
N LEU A 111 3.22 -17.00 -6.76
CA LEU A 111 2.83 -16.08 -5.69
C LEU A 111 1.78 -15.07 -6.14
N ALA A 112 1.57 -14.91 -7.45
CA ALA A 112 0.72 -13.86 -8.01
C ALA A 112 -0.69 -13.83 -7.42
N LYS A 113 -1.32 -15.01 -7.23
CA LYS A 113 -2.68 -15.09 -6.69
C LYS A 113 -2.74 -14.67 -5.22
N ILE A 114 -1.89 -15.23 -4.35
CA ILE A 114 -1.90 -14.89 -2.92
C ILE A 114 -1.52 -13.41 -2.71
N LEU A 115 -0.56 -12.88 -3.46
CA LEU A 115 -0.16 -11.47 -3.37
C LEU A 115 -1.25 -10.52 -3.88
N ARG A 116 -2.02 -10.92 -4.90
CA ARG A 116 -3.19 -10.15 -5.32
C ARG A 116 -4.26 -10.10 -4.24
N LEU A 117 -4.55 -11.22 -3.59
CA LEU A 117 -5.51 -11.27 -2.48
C LEU A 117 -5.05 -10.43 -1.29
N ILE A 118 -3.76 -10.47 -0.95
CA ILE A 118 -3.16 -9.60 0.08
C ILE A 118 -3.33 -8.12 -0.29
N SER A 119 -3.07 -7.74 -1.54
CA SER A 119 -3.30 -6.37 -2.04
C SER A 119 -4.75 -5.93 -1.88
N ASP A 120 -5.69 -6.79 -2.29
CA ASP A 120 -7.12 -6.51 -2.22
C ASP A 120 -7.55 -6.36 -0.75
N HIS A 121 -7.07 -7.22 0.14
CA HIS A 121 -7.33 -7.16 1.58
C HIS A 121 -6.82 -5.86 2.21
N VAL A 122 -5.55 -5.51 1.99
CA VAL A 122 -4.94 -4.28 2.52
C VAL A 122 -5.73 -3.05 2.06
N SER A 123 -6.13 -3.03 0.79
CA SER A 123 -6.89 -1.94 0.19
C SER A 123 -8.28 -1.80 0.84
N LEU A 124 -9.03 -2.91 0.96
CA LEU A 124 -10.37 -2.91 1.54
C LEU A 124 -10.36 -2.52 3.02
N VAL A 125 -9.42 -3.06 3.81
CA VAL A 125 -9.25 -2.69 5.23
C VAL A 125 -8.93 -1.20 5.35
N ASN A 126 -8.01 -0.70 4.51
CA ASN A 126 -7.63 0.71 4.56
C ASN A 126 -8.82 1.62 4.26
N ASP A 127 -9.56 1.31 3.20
CA ASP A 127 -10.71 2.10 2.76
C ASP A 127 -11.85 2.07 3.77
N LEU A 128 -12.12 0.90 4.39
CA LEU A 128 -13.12 0.78 5.46
C LEU A 128 -12.75 1.65 6.66
N ALA A 129 -11.48 1.63 7.07
CA ALA A 129 -11.00 2.43 8.19
C ALA A 129 -10.96 3.93 7.86
N SER A 130 -10.53 4.30 6.66
CA SER A 130 -10.33 5.69 6.27
C SER A 130 -11.59 6.39 5.78
N PHE A 131 -12.67 5.65 5.48
CA PHE A 131 -13.87 6.14 4.81
C PHE A 131 -14.44 7.42 5.45
N ASP A 132 -14.70 7.43 6.76
CA ASP A 132 -15.37 8.58 7.39
C ASP A 132 -14.49 9.84 7.35
N LYS A 133 -13.18 9.68 7.47
CA LYS A 133 -12.21 10.77 7.33
C LYS A 133 -12.17 11.30 5.89
N GLU A 134 -12.19 10.41 4.90
CA GLU A 134 -12.16 10.77 3.48
C GLU A 134 -13.45 11.41 3.00
N LEU A 135 -14.60 10.87 3.44
CA LEU A 135 -15.92 11.44 3.14
C LEU A 135 -16.01 12.87 3.67
N ARG A 136 -15.61 13.12 4.93
CA ARG A 136 -15.58 14.48 5.48
C ARG A 136 -14.66 15.41 4.67
N ALA A 137 -13.47 14.95 4.31
CA ALA A 137 -12.56 15.75 3.50
C ALA A 137 -13.14 16.09 2.11
N PHE A 138 -13.89 15.17 1.52
CA PHE A 138 -14.56 15.37 0.24
C PHE A 138 -15.74 16.34 0.35
N GLU A 139 -16.60 16.16 1.36
CA GLU A 139 -17.76 17.04 1.62
C GLU A 139 -17.33 18.46 1.99
N GLU A 140 -16.20 18.61 2.68
CA GLU A 140 -15.59 19.91 3.01
C GLU A 140 -14.81 20.54 1.82
N GLY A 141 -14.71 19.85 0.68
CA GLY A 141 -13.99 20.34 -0.50
C GLY A 141 -12.46 20.36 -0.36
N LYS A 142 -11.90 19.65 0.63
CA LYS A 142 -10.43 19.52 0.83
C LYS A 142 -9.80 18.56 -0.17
N VAL A 143 -10.57 17.62 -0.71
CA VAL A 143 -10.13 16.71 -1.78
C VAL A 143 -11.13 16.75 -2.95
N CYS A 144 -10.62 16.59 -4.18
CA CYS A 144 -11.44 16.68 -5.39
C CYS A 144 -12.18 15.38 -5.72
N TYR A 145 -11.72 14.23 -5.20
CA TYR A 145 -12.22 12.92 -5.56
C TYR A 145 -12.35 12.02 -4.33
N MET A 146 -13.39 11.19 -4.31
CA MET A 146 -13.55 10.10 -3.35
C MET A 146 -13.02 8.81 -3.99
N ILE A 147 -11.82 8.39 -3.59
CA ILE A 147 -11.16 7.18 -4.10
C ILE A 147 -11.21 6.13 -2.98
N ASN A 148 -12.36 5.49 -2.81
CA ASN A 148 -12.60 4.57 -1.69
C ASN A 148 -13.56 3.45 -2.09
N ALA A 149 -13.24 2.19 -1.75
CA ALA A 149 -14.06 1.02 -2.06
C ALA A 149 -15.52 1.16 -1.58
N VAL A 150 -15.78 1.78 -0.43
CA VAL A 150 -17.14 1.95 0.11
C VAL A 150 -17.98 2.82 -0.83
N ASP A 151 -17.43 3.88 -1.41
CA ASP A 151 -18.14 4.69 -2.40
C ASP A 151 -18.35 3.94 -3.71
N VAL A 152 -17.32 3.21 -4.18
CA VAL A 152 -17.41 2.39 -5.39
C VAL A 152 -18.52 1.34 -5.25
N VAL A 153 -18.55 0.59 -4.14
CA VAL A 153 -19.59 -0.41 -3.85
C VAL A 153 -20.97 0.24 -3.77
N ARG A 154 -21.09 1.39 -3.11
CA ARG A 154 -22.36 2.13 -3.04
C ARG A 154 -22.90 2.47 -4.42
N ARG A 155 -22.06 3.03 -5.29
CA ARG A 155 -22.46 3.45 -6.64
C ARG A 155 -22.79 2.26 -7.54
N LEU A 156 -21.94 1.23 -7.55
CA LEU A 156 -22.14 0.04 -8.40
C LEU A 156 -23.42 -0.73 -8.05
N LEU A 157 -23.81 -0.76 -6.77
CA LEU A 157 -24.98 -1.50 -6.30
C LEU A 157 -26.22 -0.62 -6.06
N GLY A 158 -26.14 0.69 -6.33
CA GLY A 158 -27.26 1.62 -6.14
C GLY A 158 -27.76 1.73 -4.70
N LEU A 159 -26.86 1.62 -3.72
CA LEU A 159 -27.23 1.60 -2.30
C LEU A 159 -27.57 3.01 -1.79
N SER A 160 -28.59 3.10 -0.95
CA SER A 160 -29.12 4.38 -0.45
C SER A 160 -28.34 4.97 0.73
N ASN A 161 -27.58 4.16 1.47
CA ASN A 161 -26.90 4.59 2.70
C ASN A 161 -25.48 4.01 2.82
N TRP A 162 -24.63 4.71 3.58
CA TRP A 162 -23.22 4.38 3.77
C TRP A 162 -23.00 3.13 4.62
N GLN A 163 -23.88 2.86 5.57
CA GLN A 163 -23.79 1.70 6.46
C GLN A 163 -23.95 0.39 5.68
N SER A 164 -24.90 0.32 4.74
CA SER A 164 -25.05 -0.82 3.83
C SER A 164 -23.84 -0.97 2.91
N ALA A 165 -23.27 0.14 2.42
CA ALA A 165 -22.06 0.09 1.60
C ALA A 165 -20.84 -0.41 2.38
N LYS A 166 -20.64 0.05 3.62
CA LYS A 166 -19.60 -0.47 4.53
C LYS A 166 -19.80 -1.95 4.82
N ALA A 167 -21.03 -2.38 5.12
CA ALA A 167 -21.33 -3.77 5.42
C ALA A 167 -21.02 -4.70 4.22
N LEU A 168 -21.38 -4.30 2.99
CA LEU A 168 -21.07 -5.08 1.79
C LEU A 168 -19.57 -5.04 1.45
N THR A 169 -18.90 -3.92 1.66
CA THR A 169 -17.43 -3.82 1.48
C THR A 169 -16.70 -4.71 2.50
N PHE A 170 -17.19 -4.77 3.74
CA PHE A 170 -16.66 -5.67 4.77
C PHE A 170 -16.94 -7.14 4.43
N ALA A 171 -18.12 -7.47 3.91
CA ALA A 171 -18.40 -8.82 3.41
C ALA A 171 -17.44 -9.22 2.28
N MET A 172 -17.09 -8.29 1.39
CA MET A 172 -16.08 -8.52 0.35
C MET A 172 -14.68 -8.72 0.93
N GLN A 173 -14.31 -7.99 2.00
CA GLN A 173 -13.05 -8.24 2.71
C GLN A 173 -13.01 -9.67 3.29
N LEU A 174 -14.09 -10.12 3.94
CA LEU A 174 -14.18 -11.48 4.49
C LEU A 174 -14.11 -12.56 3.40
N GLU A 175 -14.71 -12.30 2.24
CA GLU A 175 -14.57 -13.19 1.07
C GLU A 175 -13.11 -13.26 0.59
N VAL A 176 -12.38 -12.14 0.55
CA VAL A 176 -10.95 -12.15 0.24
C VAL A 176 -10.17 -12.97 1.29
N GLU A 177 -10.47 -12.85 2.58
CA GLU A 177 -9.85 -13.65 3.63
C GLU A 177 -10.08 -15.16 3.43
N SER A 178 -11.31 -15.56 3.06
CA SER A 178 -11.62 -16.96 2.71
C SER A 178 -10.81 -17.43 1.50
N GLN A 179 -10.70 -16.61 0.46
CA GLN A 179 -9.89 -16.95 -0.72
C GLN A 179 -8.39 -17.03 -0.42
N MET A 180 -7.90 -16.24 0.53
CA MET A 180 -6.52 -16.33 1.02
C MET A 180 -6.30 -17.68 1.71
N GLU A 181 -7.21 -18.13 2.58
CA GLU A 181 -7.12 -19.43 3.24
C GLU A 181 -7.12 -20.60 2.24
N ASP A 182 -8.00 -20.56 1.25
CA ASP A 182 -8.05 -21.55 0.17
C ASP A 182 -6.74 -21.59 -0.63
N GLU A 183 -6.18 -20.43 -0.95
CA GLU A 183 -4.94 -20.34 -1.70
C GLU A 183 -3.72 -20.78 -0.89
N LEU A 184 -3.66 -20.47 0.40
CA LEU A 184 -2.63 -20.95 1.31
C LEU A 184 -2.68 -22.47 1.45
N THR A 185 -3.89 -23.04 1.56
CA THR A 185 -4.09 -24.49 1.59
C THR A 185 -3.59 -25.13 0.30
N ARG A 186 -3.92 -24.55 -0.85
CA ARG A 186 -3.41 -25.02 -2.16
C ARG A 186 -1.88 -25.00 -2.22
N LEU A 187 -1.26 -23.88 -1.84
CA LEU A 187 0.20 -23.70 -1.85
C LEU A 187 0.91 -24.71 -0.94
N SER A 188 0.31 -25.01 0.23
CA SER A 188 0.83 -25.98 1.19
C SER A 188 0.68 -27.43 0.70
N VAL A 189 -0.51 -27.83 0.21
CA VAL A 189 -0.79 -29.19 -0.27
C VAL A 189 0.07 -29.55 -1.48
N ASP A 190 0.25 -28.61 -2.39
CA ASP A 190 1.03 -28.83 -3.60
C ASP A 190 2.56 -28.84 -3.31
N GLY A 191 2.99 -28.52 -2.08
CA GLY A 191 4.42 -28.42 -1.71
C GLY A 191 5.20 -27.44 -2.57
N CYS A 192 4.53 -26.41 -3.08
CA CYS A 192 5.03 -25.55 -4.15
C CYS A 192 5.94 -24.42 -3.68
N LEU A 193 5.98 -24.16 -2.37
CA LEU A 193 6.76 -23.07 -1.79
C LEU A 193 8.08 -23.57 -1.24
N ALA A 194 9.15 -22.87 -1.57
CA ALA A 194 10.40 -23.02 -0.85
C ALA A 194 10.28 -22.39 0.56
N PRO A 195 11.09 -22.81 1.56
CA PRO A 195 10.99 -22.27 2.92
C PRO A 195 11.13 -20.74 3.02
N GLN A 196 11.90 -20.12 2.13
CA GLN A 196 12.01 -18.65 2.09
C GLN A 196 10.73 -17.98 1.58
N GLU A 197 10.00 -18.64 0.68
CA GLU A 197 8.73 -18.17 0.13
C GLU A 197 7.60 -18.33 1.15
N GLU A 198 7.58 -19.45 1.89
CA GLU A 198 6.68 -19.64 3.03
C GLU A 198 6.86 -18.53 4.06
N LYS A 199 8.11 -18.27 4.48
CA LYS A 199 8.43 -17.18 5.41
C LYS A 199 8.00 -15.80 4.88
N PHE A 200 8.16 -15.55 3.58
CA PHE A 200 7.71 -14.30 2.97
C PHE A 200 6.19 -14.17 2.99
N VAL A 201 5.46 -15.23 2.67
CA VAL A 201 3.99 -15.26 2.74
C VAL A 201 3.51 -15.06 4.17
N GLU A 202 4.10 -15.72 5.17
CA GLU A 202 3.80 -15.52 6.59
C GLU A 202 4.02 -14.06 7.04
N ALA A 203 5.10 -13.43 6.57
CA ALA A 203 5.37 -12.02 6.85
C ALA A 203 4.30 -11.11 6.22
N CYS A 204 3.83 -11.42 5.02
CA CYS A 204 2.72 -10.70 4.38
C CYS A 204 1.40 -10.88 5.14
N LEU A 205 1.09 -12.08 5.64
CA LEU A 205 -0.10 -12.31 6.48
C LEU A 205 0.00 -11.55 7.83
N THR A 206 1.20 -11.48 8.40
CA THR A 206 1.44 -10.65 9.60
C THR A 206 1.18 -9.18 9.30
N MET A 207 1.59 -8.70 8.13
CA MET A 207 1.31 -7.34 7.67
C MET A 207 -0.19 -7.08 7.48
N THR A 208 -0.98 -8.00 6.91
CA THR A 208 -2.43 -7.81 6.75
C THR A 208 -3.14 -7.73 8.09
N ALA A 209 -2.82 -8.63 9.04
CA ALA A 209 -3.35 -8.58 10.40
C ALA A 209 -2.91 -7.29 11.13
N GLY A 210 -1.65 -6.89 10.96
CA GLY A 210 -1.10 -5.65 11.49
C GLY A 210 -1.80 -4.40 10.93
N ASN A 211 -2.19 -4.40 9.66
CA ASN A 211 -2.94 -3.30 9.03
C ASN A 211 -4.32 -3.14 9.69
N VAL A 212 -5.04 -4.24 9.95
CA VAL A 212 -6.31 -4.22 10.68
C VAL A 212 -6.10 -3.66 12.09
N PHE A 213 -5.16 -4.24 12.83
CA PHE A 213 -4.89 -3.83 14.21
C PHE A 213 -4.50 -2.35 14.30
N TYR A 214 -3.54 -1.92 13.48
CA TYR A 214 -3.10 -0.53 13.42
C TYR A 214 -4.26 0.41 13.08
N SER A 215 -5.12 0.03 12.14
CA SER A 215 -6.28 0.84 11.74
C SER A 215 -7.31 1.02 12.85
N ILE A 216 -7.39 0.09 13.80
CA ILE A 216 -8.26 0.19 14.97
C ILE A 216 -7.65 1.07 16.06
N VAL A 217 -6.36 0.90 16.36
CA VAL A 217 -5.72 1.55 17.52
C VAL A 217 -5.11 2.91 17.22
N THR A 218 -4.92 3.26 15.95
CA THR A 218 -4.36 4.54 15.53
C THR A 218 -5.37 5.68 15.68
N SER A 219 -4.90 6.86 16.10
CA SER A 219 -5.71 8.08 16.06
C SER A 219 -6.02 8.57 14.64
N ARG A 220 -5.32 8.04 13.63
CA ARG A 220 -5.41 8.47 12.22
C ARG A 220 -6.83 8.36 11.64
N TYR A 221 -7.60 7.33 12.05
CA TYR A 221 -8.92 7.04 11.48
C TYR A 221 -10.05 7.33 12.46
N GLY A 222 -9.95 6.81 13.69
CA GLY A 222 -10.96 7.00 14.73
C GLY A 222 -10.93 8.36 15.42
N GLY A 223 -9.84 9.13 15.28
CA GLY A 223 -9.68 10.43 15.92
C GLY A 223 -9.77 10.37 17.45
N GLU A 224 -10.12 11.49 18.08
CA GLU A 224 -10.26 11.57 19.54
C GLU A 224 -11.49 10.81 20.06
N GLU A 225 -12.50 10.59 19.21
CA GLU A 225 -13.72 9.85 19.57
C GLU A 225 -13.45 8.38 19.90
N ALA A 226 -12.41 7.79 19.30
CA ALA A 226 -11.99 6.41 19.55
C ALA A 226 -10.98 6.26 20.70
N ARG A 227 -10.67 7.34 21.43
CA ARG A 227 -9.68 7.31 22.50
C ARG A 227 -10.14 6.41 23.65
N ILE A 228 -9.34 5.40 23.97
CA ILE A 228 -9.55 4.53 25.13
C ILE A 228 -9.24 5.33 26.41
N ALA A 229 -10.20 5.37 27.33
CA ALA A 229 -10.01 6.01 28.63
C ALA A 229 -8.92 5.26 29.44
N PRO A 230 -8.06 5.99 30.18
CA PRO A 230 -7.01 5.38 31.00
C PRO A 230 -7.54 4.52 32.15
#